data_AF-A0A8S8YV98-F1
#
_entry.id   AF-A0A8S8YV98-F1
#
_cell.length_a   1.000
_cell.length_b   1.000
_cell.length_c   1.000
_cell.angle_alpha   90.00
_cell.angle_beta   90.00
_cell.angle_gamma   90.00
#
_symmetry.space_group_name_H-M   'P 1'
#
loop_
_entity.id
_entity.type
_entity.pdbx_description
1 polymer ?
#
loop_
_entity_poly.entity_id
_entity_poly.type
_entity_poly.pdbx_seq_one_letter_code
_entity_poly.pdbx_strand_id
1 'polypeptide(L)' 'MVSRQLKSLSRAAPIALSMASELLDEAAGSDLKSGLKSELEGLDVIFGTVDALEGLSALIEGRRPSYSNS' A
#
# COMPACT_ATOMS: atom_id res chain seq x y z
N MET A 1 13.21 -15.25 -12.06
CA MET A 1 11.78 -14.84 -11.96
C MET A 1 11.54 -14.05 -10.67
N VAL A 2 11.95 -14.58 -9.51
CA VAL A 2 11.86 -13.93 -8.18
C VAL A 2 12.55 -12.56 -8.09
N SER A 3 13.75 -12.40 -8.67
CA SER A 3 14.50 -11.13 -8.62
C SER A 3 13.77 -9.95 -9.25
N ARG A 4 12.95 -10.18 -10.29
CA ARG A 4 12.15 -9.14 -10.94
C ARG A 4 10.95 -8.74 -10.07
N GLN A 5 10.34 -9.71 -9.39
CA GLN A 5 9.22 -9.48 -8.47
C GLN A 5 9.68 -8.66 -7.26
N LEU A 6 10.82 -9.04 -6.64
CA LEU A 6 11.43 -8.29 -5.55
C LEU A 6 11.77 -6.84 -5.96
N LYS A 7 12.30 -6.63 -7.17
CA LYS A 7 12.59 -5.29 -7.70
C LYS A 7 11.35 -4.46 -8.01
N SER A 8 10.19 -5.11 -8.18
CA SER A 8 8.91 -4.41 -8.33
C SER A 8 8.38 -3.97 -6.97
N LEU A 9 8.42 -4.88 -5.99
CA LEU A 9 7.99 -4.60 -4.62
C LEU A 9 8.87 -3.54 -3.94
N SER A 10 10.18 -3.55 -4.19
CA SER A 10 11.10 -2.54 -3.63
C SER A 10 10.84 -1.10 -4.11
N ARG A 11 9.89 -0.89 -5.01
CA ARG A 11 9.50 0.43 -5.52
C ARG A 11 8.18 0.93 -4.95
N ALA A 12 7.48 0.11 -4.16
CA ALA A 12 6.27 0.52 -3.47
C ALA A 12 6.60 1.00 -2.06
N ALA A 13 5.69 1.79 -1.47
CA ALA A 13 5.82 2.22 -0.08
C ALA A 13 5.78 0.99 0.86
N PRO A 14 6.74 0.82 1.77
CA PRO A 14 6.75 -0.33 2.67
C PRO A 14 5.50 -0.41 3.56
N ILE A 15 4.99 0.71 4.06
CA ILE A 15 3.72 0.76 4.83
C ILE A 15 2.56 0.24 3.98
N ALA A 16 2.44 0.72 2.74
CA ALA A 16 1.38 0.31 1.83
C ALA A 16 1.42 -1.20 1.54
N LEU A 17 2.63 -1.76 1.38
CA LEU A 17 2.81 -3.19 1.16
C LEU A 17 2.41 -4.03 2.38
N SER A 18 2.80 -3.61 3.59
CA SER A 18 2.40 -4.31 4.83
C SER A 18 0.89 -4.30 4.98
N MET A 19 0.28 -3.12 4.87
CA MET A 19 -1.17 -2.95 5.01
C MET A 19 -1.94 -3.77 3.97
N ALA A 20 -1.49 -3.76 2.71
CA ALA A 20 -2.13 -4.57 1.67
C ALA A 20 -2.04 -6.08 1.98
N SER A 21 -0.92 -6.55 2.53
CA SER A 21 -0.77 -7.95 2.94
C SER A 21 -1.72 -8.30 4.10
N GLU A 22 -1.80 -7.44 5.11
CA GLU A 22 -2.68 -7.63 6.27
C GLU A 22 -4.15 -7.66 5.87
N LEU A 23 -4.59 -6.73 5.00
CA LEU A 23 -5.96 -6.71 4.48
C LEU A 23 -6.29 -7.95 3.64
N LEU A 24 -5.33 -8.48 2.87
CA LEU A 24 -5.53 -9.72 2.11
C LEU A 24 -5.71 -10.92 3.04
N ASP A 25 -4.92 -11.02 4.10
CA ASP A 25 -5.03 -12.09 5.09
C ASP A 25 -6.37 -12.01 5.85
N GLU A 26 -6.82 -10.80 6.20
CA GLU A 26 -8.11 -10.57 6.86
C GLU A 26 -9.30 -10.89 5.92
N ALA A 27 -9.22 -10.48 4.65
CA ALA A 27 -10.24 -10.77 3.64
C ALA A 27 -10.35 -12.28 3.36
N ALA A 28 -9.24 -13.02 3.39
CA ALA A 28 -9.25 -14.47 3.18
C ALA A 28 -9.97 -15.25 4.30
N GLY A 29 -10.01 -14.69 5.52
CA GLY A 29 -10.66 -15.29 6.69
C GLY A 29 -12.08 -14.78 6.97
N SER A 30 -12.58 -13.80 6.21
CA SER A 30 -13.85 -13.11 6.49
C SER A 30 -14.88 -13.29 5.38
N ASP A 31 -16.14 -12.99 5.69
CA ASP A 31 -17.17 -12.86 4.66
C ASP A 31 -16.97 -11.57 3.86
N LEU A 32 -17.53 -11.52 2.64
CA LEU A 32 -17.38 -10.39 1.72
C LEU A 32 -17.66 -9.03 2.37
N LYS A 33 -18.71 -8.94 3.21
CA LYS A 33 -19.10 -7.66 3.80
C LYS A 33 -18.08 -7.19 4.82
N SER A 34 -17.58 -8.12 5.63
CA SER A 34 -16.57 -7.84 6.64
C SER A 34 -15.24 -7.45 6.00
N GLY A 35 -14.77 -8.20 4.98
CA GLY A 35 -13.54 -7.87 4.26
C GLY A 35 -13.58 -6.49 3.59
N LEU A 36 -14.68 -6.17 2.90
CA LEU A 36 -14.86 -4.84 2.29
C LEU A 36 -14.88 -3.71 3.32
N LYS A 37 -15.41 -3.95 4.53
CA LYS A 37 -15.40 -2.96 5.60
C LYS A 37 -13.96 -2.68 6.06
N SER A 38 -13.15 -3.71 6.25
CA SER A 38 -11.74 -3.55 6.64
C SER A 38 -10.92 -2.85 5.55
N GLU A 39 -11.16 -3.17 4.27
CA GLU A 39 -10.52 -2.44 3.16
C GLU A 39 -10.87 -0.95 3.16
N LEU A 40 -12.14 -0.59 3.39
CA LEU A 40 -12.59 0.80 3.45
C LEU A 40 -11.96 1.56 4.64
N GLU A 41 -11.83 0.92 5.79
CA GLU A 41 -11.17 1.52 6.96
C GLU A 41 -9.67 1.74 6.71
N GLY A 42 -9.03 0.81 5.99
CA GLY A 42 -7.64 0.93 5.58
C GLY A 42 -7.37 2.12 4.65
N LEU A 43 -8.36 2.56 3.86
CA LEU A 43 -8.20 3.70 2.95
C LEU A 43 -7.86 5.00 3.69
N ASP A 44 -8.55 5.30 4.79
CA ASP A 44 -8.30 6.54 5.55
C ASP A 44 -6.89 6.53 6.16
N VAL A 45 -6.46 5.37 6.65
CA VAL A 45 -5.12 5.18 7.21
C VAL A 45 -4.04 5.37 6.14
N ILE A 46 -4.16 4.70 4.98
CA ILE A 46 -3.12 4.77 3.95
C ILE A 46 -3.01 6.16 3.34
N PHE A 47 -4.14 6.80 3.03
CA PHE A 47 -4.14 8.14 2.43
C PHE A 47 -3.74 9.24 3.42
N GLY A 48 -3.73 8.95 4.72
CA GLY A 48 -3.18 9.83 5.76
C GLY A 48 -1.65 9.79 5.91
N THR A 49 -0.96 8.85 5.26
CA THR A 49 0.50 8.71 5.36
C THR A 49 1.25 9.76 4.54
N VAL A 50 2.47 10.12 4.99
CA VAL A 50 3.39 10.97 4.22
C VAL A 50 3.80 10.28 2.92
N ASP A 51 3.96 8.95 2.95
CA ASP A 51 4.30 8.12 1.80
C ASP A 51 3.21 8.16 0.71
N ALA A 52 1.93 8.28 1.06
CA ALA A 52 0.86 8.48 0.09
C ALA A 52 0.98 9.85 -0.61
N LEU A 53 1.25 10.91 0.15
CA LEU A 53 1.46 12.25 -0.40
C LEU A 53 2.68 12.27 -1.33
N GLU A 54 3.80 11.68 -0.91
CA GLU A 54 5.02 11.60 -1.72
C GLU A 54 4.80 10.75 -2.99
N GLY A 55 4.08 9.64 -2.89
CA GLY A 55 3.72 8.81 -4.03
C GLY A 55 2.92 9.56 -5.09
N LEU A 56 1.92 10.33 -4.65
CA LEU A 56 1.10 11.17 -5.54
C LEU A 56 1.89 12.34 -6.12
N SER A 57 2.72 13.00 -5.30
CA SER A 57 3.56 14.13 -5.73
C SER A 57 4.60 13.70 -6.75
N ALA A 58 5.33 12.60 -6.48
CA ALA A 58 6.32 12.06 -7.40
C ALA A 58 5.72 11.64 -8.75
N LEU A 59 4.48 11.12 -8.75
CA LEU A 59 3.75 10.79 -9.97
C LEU A 59 3.47 12.02 -10.82
N ILE A 60 3.00 13.11 -10.22
CA ILE A 60 2.73 14.38 -10.90
C ILE A 60 4.03 14.99 -11.44
N GLU A 61 5.10 14.92 -10.65
CA GLU A 61 6.42 15.46 -10.99
C GLU A 61 7.24 14.59 -11.96
N GLY A 62 6.76 13.37 -12.29
CA GLY A 62 7.44 12.45 -13.20
C GLY A 62 8.78 11.91 -12.65
N ARG A 63 8.94 11.90 -11.33
CA ARG A 63 10.14 11.40 -10.63
C ARG A 63 9.84 10.11 -9.86
N ARG A 64 10.90 9.48 -9.34
CA ARG A 64 10.71 8.34 -8.43
C ARG A 64 10.35 8.84 -7.03
N PRO A 65 9.40 8.19 -6.35
CA PRO A 65 9.09 8.51 -4.96
C PRO A 65 10.21 8.04 -4.03
N SER A 66 10.39 8.77 -2.93
CA SER A 66 11.30 8.46 -1.84
C SER A 66 10.51 8.23 -0.56
N TYR A 67 10.18 6.97 -0.29
CA TYR A 67 9.39 6.60 0.89
C TYR A 67 10.22 6.63 2.16
N SER A 68 9.64 7.21 3.22
CA SER A 68 10.23 7.31 4.56
C SER A 68 9.57 6.39 5.58
N ASN A 69 8.60 5.57 5.16
CA ASN A 69 7.86 4.68 6.03
C ASN A 69 7.12 5.48 7.13
N SER A 70 6.37 6.49 6.68
CA SER A 70 5.62 7.44 7.51
C SER A 70 4.39 7.97 6.78
#